data_AF-A0A7V0NZX6-F1
#
_entry.id   AF-A0A7V0NZX6-F1
#
_cell.length_a   1.000
_cell.length_b   1.000
_cell.length_c   1.000
_cell.angle_alpha   90.00
_cell.angle_beta   90.00
_cell.angle_gamma   90.00
#
_symmetry.space_group_name_H-M   'P 1'
#
loop_
_entity.id
_entity.type
_entity.pdbx_description
1 polymer ?
#
loop_
_entity_poly.entity_id
_entity_poly.type
_entity_poly.pdbx_seq_one_letter_code
_entity_poly.pdbx_strand_id
1 'polypeptide(L)'
;MMQTMRQNMKVILWILVLAFIATIVFSWGMGGFKGGGPQQGIVAKVNGVDIPIDKLENLIQQRYTYEQNQQEGNLDEYRVKQIRSEVWDELIRDMLIEQEVKKLGIHVSDKEIAYLVQNNPPDFIR
;
A
#
# COMPACT_ATOMS: atom_id res chain seq x y z
N MET A 1 -2.95 -28.24 -53.45
CA MET A 1 -1.94 -27.55 -52.61
C MET A 1 -2.49 -26.34 -51.85
N MET A 2 -3.43 -25.54 -52.38
CA MET A 2 -4.03 -24.41 -51.64
C MET A 2 -5.00 -24.79 -50.50
N GLN A 3 -5.56 -26.01 -50.50
CA GLN A 3 -6.46 -26.46 -49.43
C GLN A 3 -5.70 -26.85 -48.15
N THR A 4 -4.49 -27.41 -48.27
CA THR A 4 -3.66 -27.83 -47.14
C THR A 4 -3.20 -26.63 -46.30
N MET A 5 -2.90 -25.48 -46.92
CA MET A 5 -2.58 -24.23 -46.22
C MET A 5 -3.76 -23.70 -45.38
N ARG A 6 -4.97 -23.69 -45.95
CA ARG A 6 -6.17 -23.18 -45.26
C ARG A 6 -6.66 -24.12 -44.14
N GLN A 7 -6.45 -25.43 -44.30
CA GLN A 7 -6.88 -26.44 -43.33
C GLN A 7 -5.96 -26.47 -42.09
N ASN A 8 -4.66 -26.28 -42.28
CA ASN A 8 -3.68 -26.19 -41.19
C ASN A 8 -3.80 -24.89 -40.39
N MET A 9 -4.24 -23.80 -41.01
CA MET A 9 -4.42 -22.52 -40.34
C MET A 9 -5.48 -22.58 -39.23
N LYS A 10 -6.57 -23.34 -39.42
CA LYS A 10 -7.58 -23.54 -38.37
C LYS A 10 -7.04 -24.29 -37.16
N VAL A 11 -6.17 -25.29 -37.38
CA VAL A 11 -5.57 -26.10 -36.31
C VAL A 11 -4.60 -25.25 -35.49
N ILE A 12 -3.75 -24.47 -36.15
CA ILE A 12 -2.81 -23.55 -35.50
C ILE A 12 -3.57 -22.51 -34.66
N LEU A 13 -4.67 -21.97 -35.19
CA LEU A 13 -5.50 -20.98 -34.50
C LEU A 13 -6.17 -21.58 -33.26
N TRP A 14 -6.68 -22.82 -33.34
CA TRP A 14 -7.21 -23.53 -32.18
C TRP A 14 -6.15 -23.82 -31.10
N ILE A 15 -4.94 -24.19 -31.51
CA ILE A 15 -3.81 -24.40 -30.58
C ILE A 15 -3.44 -23.08 -29.88
N LEU A 16 -3.39 -21.97 -30.62
CA LEU A 16 -3.09 -20.64 -30.07
C LEU A 16 -4.14 -20.22 -29.03
N VAL A 17 -5.43 -20.42 -29.32
CA VAL A 17 -6.52 -20.10 -28.39
C VAL A 17 -6.40 -20.93 -27.11
N LEU A 18 -6.14 -22.23 -27.24
CA LEU A 18 -5.93 -23.12 -26.09
C LEU A 18 -4.71 -22.71 -25.26
N ALA A 19 -3.60 -22.36 -25.91
CA ALA A 19 -2.40 -21.87 -25.23
C ALA A 19 -2.66 -20.55 -24.49
N PHE A 20 -3.45 -19.64 -25.06
CA PHE A 20 -3.81 -18.37 -24.43
C PHE A 20 -4.67 -18.58 -23.18
N ILE A 21 -5.69 -19.43 -23.27
CA ILE A 21 -6.56 -19.77 -22.12
C ILE A 21 -5.74 -20.48 -21.03
N ALA A 22 -4.90 -21.45 -21.41
CA ALA A 22 -4.01 -22.11 -20.48
C ALA A 22 -3.11 -21.10 -19.76
N THR A 23 -2.52 -20.14 -20.48
CA THR A 23 -1.66 -19.10 -19.91
C THR A 23 -2.40 -18.24 -18.88
N ILE A 24 -3.66 -17.85 -19.15
CA ILE A 24 -4.48 -17.09 -18.20
C ILE A 24 -4.74 -17.90 -16.93
N VAL A 25 -5.15 -19.17 -17.09
CA VAL A 25 -5.45 -20.07 -15.96
C VAL A 25 -4.20 -20.39 -15.14
N PHE A 26 -3.04 -20.62 -15.78
CA PHE A 26 -1.77 -20.85 -15.09
C PHE A 26 -1.24 -19.58 -14.44
N SER A 27 -1.38 -18.43 -15.09
CA SER A 27 -1.01 -17.12 -14.53
C SER A 27 -1.79 -16.83 -13.25
N TRP A 28 -3.12 -17.00 -13.26
CA TRP A 28 -3.93 -16.74 -12.07
C TRP A 28 -3.85 -17.89 -11.04
N GLY A 29 -3.69 -19.13 -11.49
CA GLY A 29 -3.69 -20.34 -10.66
C GLY A 29 -2.37 -20.64 -9.93
N MET A 30 -1.22 -20.18 -10.44
CA MET A 30 0.10 -20.34 -9.77
C MET A 30 0.56 -19.08 -9.03
N GLY A 31 -0.36 -18.16 -8.69
CA GLY A 31 -0.03 -16.99 -7.86
C GLY A 31 0.29 -15.71 -8.63
N GLY A 32 -0.23 -15.54 -9.84
CA GLY A 32 -0.30 -14.25 -10.51
C GLY A 32 -0.91 -13.22 -9.57
N PHE A 33 -0.18 -12.13 -9.37
CA PHE A 33 -0.42 -11.06 -8.40
C PHE A 33 0.00 -11.29 -6.94
N LYS A 34 0.92 -12.20 -6.63
CA LYS A 34 1.76 -12.04 -5.42
C LYS A 34 3.14 -11.50 -5.81
N GLY A 35 3.22 -10.18 -5.94
CA GLY A 35 4.45 -9.43 -6.13
C GLY A 35 5.42 -9.63 -4.94
N GLY A 36 6.26 -10.66 -5.04
CA GLY A 36 7.26 -11.01 -4.04
C GLY A 36 8.63 -11.24 -4.67
N GLY A 37 9.16 -10.22 -5.36
CA GLY A 37 10.58 -10.13 -5.69
C GLY A 37 11.36 -9.44 -4.54
N PRO A 38 12.66 -9.71 -4.38
CA PRO A 38 13.45 -9.37 -3.19
C PRO A 38 13.50 -7.85 -2.97
N GLN A 39 13.01 -7.38 -1.82
CA GLN A 39 13.22 -6.02 -1.29
C GLN A 39 12.81 -4.83 -2.20
N GLN A 40 11.99 -5.01 -3.24
CA GLN A 40 11.56 -3.89 -4.09
C GLN A 40 10.54 -2.93 -3.44
N GLY A 41 10.15 -3.21 -2.20
CA GLY A 41 9.13 -2.44 -1.49
C GLY A 41 9.60 -1.83 -0.18
N ILE A 42 10.89 -1.73 0.12
CA ILE A 42 11.38 -1.13 1.38
C ILE A 42 12.06 0.20 1.08
N VAL A 43 11.54 1.28 1.66
CA VAL A 43 12.08 2.65 1.46
C VAL A 43 13.20 2.97 2.44
N ALA A 44 13.12 2.48 3.68
CA ALA A 44 14.21 2.57 4.66
C ALA A 44 14.05 1.56 5.79
N LYS A 45 15.09 1.47 6.62
CA LYS A 45 15.10 0.68 7.85
C LYS A 45 15.51 1.57 9.03
N VAL A 46 14.68 1.63 10.07
CA VAL A 46 14.91 2.46 11.26
C VAL A 46 14.98 1.55 12.48
N ASN A 47 16.15 1.49 13.14
CA ASN A 47 16.41 0.61 14.30
C ASN A 47 16.00 -0.86 14.09
N GLY A 48 16.20 -1.38 12.87
CA GLY A 48 15.86 -2.76 12.52
C GLY A 48 14.41 -2.96 12.05
N VAL A 49 13.56 -1.93 12.10
CA VAL A 49 12.19 -1.96 11.57
C VAL A 49 12.20 -1.50 10.11
N ASP A 50 11.74 -2.37 9.22
CA ASP A 50 11.61 -2.06 7.80
C ASP A 50 10.36 -1.21 7.54
N ILE A 51 10.52 -0.13 6.78
CA ILE A 51 9.42 0.72 6.33
C ILE A 51 9.09 0.34 4.90
N PRO A 52 7.91 -0.27 4.65
CA PRO A 52 7.49 -0.55 3.30
C PRO A 52 7.09 0.73 2.55
N ILE A 53 7.43 0.83 1.28
CA ILE A 53 7.12 1.96 0.38
C ILE A 53 5.61 2.20 0.34
N ASP A 54 4.83 1.13 0.30
CA ASP A 54 3.38 1.14 0.27
C ASP A 54 2.77 1.75 1.54
N LYS A 55 3.40 1.57 2.72
CA LYS A 55 2.97 2.28 3.93
C LYS A 55 3.20 3.79 3.81
N LEU A 56 4.37 4.20 3.32
CA LEU A 56 4.68 5.62 3.14
C LEU A 56 3.75 6.27 2.11
N GLU A 57 3.56 5.65 0.95
CA GLU A 57 2.68 6.20 -0.09
C GLU A 57 1.22 6.29 0.37
N ASN A 58 0.73 5.32 1.16
CA ASN A 58 -0.61 5.41 1.74
C ASN A 58 -0.77 6.62 2.68
N LEU A 59 0.23 6.89 3.54
CA LEU A 59 0.20 8.05 4.44
C LEU A 59 0.28 9.38 3.66
N ILE A 60 1.13 9.43 2.63
CA ILE A 60 1.23 10.60 1.74
C ILE A 60 -0.12 10.84 1.05
N GLN A 61 -0.75 9.80 0.53
CA GLN A 61 -2.05 9.91 -0.14
C GLN A 61 -3.14 10.38 0.82
N GLN A 62 -3.17 9.87 2.05
CA GLN A 62 -4.10 10.33 3.09
C GLN A 62 -3.91 11.82 3.40
N ARG A 63 -2.67 12.26 3.57
CA ARG A 63 -2.36 13.67 3.85
C ARG A 63 -2.69 14.58 2.66
N TYR A 64 -2.38 14.12 1.45
CA TYR A 64 -2.72 14.80 0.21
C TYR A 64 -4.23 15.01 0.09
N THR A 65 -5.03 13.94 0.23
CA THR A 65 -6.50 14.03 0.13
C THR A 65 -7.09 14.91 1.22
N TYR A 66 -6.56 14.86 2.44
CA TYR A 66 -6.97 15.76 3.52
C TYR A 66 -6.75 17.23 3.15
N GLU A 67 -5.56 17.59 2.67
CA GLU A 67 -5.26 18.98 2.32
C GLU A 67 -5.98 19.47 1.06
N GLN A 68 -6.12 18.59 0.06
CA GLN A 68 -6.89 18.87 -1.15
C GLN A 68 -8.35 19.22 -0.82
N ASN A 69 -8.97 18.49 0.12
CA ASN A 69 -10.33 18.75 0.56
C ASN A 69 -10.46 20.09 1.31
N GLN A 70 -9.39 20.59 1.94
CA GLN A 70 -9.42 21.86 2.67
C GLN A 70 -9.19 23.10 1.79
N GLN A 71 -8.45 22.98 0.68
CA GLN A 71 -8.06 24.13 -0.15
C GLN A 71 -8.93 24.33 -1.41
N GLU A 72 -10.00 23.54 -1.60
CA GLU A 72 -10.89 23.59 -2.77
C GLU A 72 -10.13 23.72 -4.12
N GLY A 73 -9.10 22.88 -4.31
CA GLY A 73 -8.23 22.95 -5.48
C GLY A 73 -7.15 21.89 -5.51
N ASN A 74 -6.47 21.76 -6.65
CA ASN A 74 -5.32 20.87 -6.78
C ASN A 74 -4.08 21.48 -6.11
N LEU A 75 -3.37 20.68 -5.34
CA LEU A 75 -2.10 21.07 -4.75
C LEU A 75 -1.03 21.16 -5.84
N ASP A 76 -0.15 22.16 -5.74
CA ASP A 76 0.99 22.30 -6.63
C ASP A 76 2.09 21.27 -6.31
N GLU A 77 3.03 21.08 -7.25
CA GLU A 77 4.11 20.10 -7.05
C GLU A 77 5.01 20.43 -5.85
N TYR A 78 5.15 21.72 -5.52
CA TYR A 78 5.91 22.14 -4.36
C TYR A 78 5.25 21.66 -3.07
N ARG A 79 3.94 21.88 -2.90
CA ARG A 79 3.20 21.41 -1.73
C ARG A 79 3.21 19.89 -1.62
N VAL A 80 3.08 19.17 -2.74
CA VAL A 80 3.14 17.70 -2.74
C VAL A 80 4.50 17.20 -2.23
N LYS A 81 5.61 17.81 -2.64
CA LYS A 81 6.94 17.48 -2.10
C LYS A 81 7.04 17.77 -0.60
N GLN A 82 6.46 18.88 -0.16
CA GLN A 82 6.46 19.26 1.25
C GLN A 82 5.66 18.27 2.10
N ILE A 83 4.48 17.84 1.63
CA ILE A 83 3.69 16.78 2.27
C ILE A 83 4.50 15.50 2.40
N ARG A 84 5.21 15.10 1.35
CA ARG A 84 6.06 13.90 1.39
C ARG A 84 7.14 13.99 2.48
N SER A 85 7.80 15.14 2.64
CA SER A 85 8.77 15.32 3.73
C SER A 85 8.12 15.35 5.11
N GLU A 86 6.99 16.05 5.26
CA GLU A 86 6.26 16.15 6.54
C GLU A 86 5.82 14.75 7.03
N VAL A 87 5.22 13.96 6.12
CA VAL A 87 4.78 12.59 6.42
C VAL A 87 5.95 11.67 6.73
N TRP A 88 7.08 11.83 6.03
CA TRP A 88 8.28 11.06 6.30
C TRP A 88 8.83 11.30 7.71
N ASP A 89 8.96 12.57 8.09
CA ASP A 89 9.47 12.96 9.40
C ASP A 89 8.52 12.54 10.53
N GLU A 90 7.21 12.68 10.32
CA GLU A 90 6.19 12.20 11.25
C GLU A 90 6.27 10.68 11.44
N LEU A 91 6.37 9.93 10.35
CA LEU A 91 6.49 8.47 10.40
C LEU A 91 7.73 8.01 11.18
N ILE A 92 8.88 8.65 10.96
CA ILE A 92 10.09 8.33 11.72
C ILE A 92 9.92 8.69 13.19
N ARG A 93 9.39 9.88 13.49
CA ARG A 93 9.19 10.35 14.86
C ARG A 93 8.29 9.41 15.64
N ASP A 94 7.15 9.04 15.07
CA ASP A 94 6.18 8.15 15.72
C ASP A 94 6.76 6.77 15.95
N MET A 95 7.54 6.26 14.99
CA MET A 95 8.24 4.98 15.16
C MET A 95 9.25 5.03 16.31
N LEU A 96 10.04 6.10 16.43
CA LEU A 96 11.00 6.24 17.51
C LEU A 96 10.32 6.38 18.88
N ILE A 97 9.22 7.14 18.95
CA ILE A 97 8.41 7.26 20.17
C ILE A 97 7.85 5.89 20.56
N GLU A 98 7.25 5.15 19.63
CA GLU A 98 6.67 3.83 19.90
C GLU A 98 7.73 2.84 20.40
N GLN A 99 8.93 2.87 19.82
CA GLN A 99 10.06 2.06 20.27
C GLN A 99 10.49 2.41 21.70
N GLU A 100 10.60 3.69 22.04
CA GLU A 100 11.01 4.10 23.39
C GLU A 100 9.91 3.82 24.42
N VAL A 101 8.63 4.04 24.09
CA VAL A 101 7.47 3.70 24.94
C VAL A 101 7.47 2.21 25.27
N LYS A 102 7.68 1.34 24.27
CA LYS A 102 7.80 -0.12 24.45
C LYS A 102 8.98 -0.50 25.32
N LYS A 103 10.13 0.15 25.12
CA LYS A 103 11.35 -0.08 25.91
C LYS A 103 11.19 0.35 27.38
N LEU A 104 10.43 1.41 27.63
CA LEU A 104 10.10 1.89 28.97
C LEU A 104 8.98 1.09 29.64
N GLY A 105 8.33 0.15 28.91
CA GLY A 105 7.25 -0.67 29.45
C GLY A 105 5.98 0.13 29.78
N ILE A 106 5.77 1.27 29.12
CA ILE A 106 4.59 2.09 29.32
C ILE A 106 3.42 1.40 28.61
N HIS A 107 2.42 1.00 29.39
CA HIS A 107 1.19 0.38 28.89
C HIS A 107 -0.02 1.18 29.34
N VAL A 108 -1.02 1.28 28.47
CA VAL A 108 -2.29 1.93 28.79
C VAL A 108 -3.25 0.87 29.33
N SER A 109 -3.88 1.14 30.47
CA SER A 109 -4.89 0.25 31.06
C SER A 109 -6.27 0.47 30.43
N ASP A 110 -7.08 -0.58 30.34
CA ASP A 110 -8.49 -0.49 29.93
C ASP A 110 -9.28 0.56 30.73
N LYS A 111 -8.94 0.75 32.02
CA LYS A 111 -9.57 1.77 32.88
C LYS A 111 -9.24 3.19 32.43
N GLU A 112 -8.02 3.43 31.97
CA GLU A 112 -7.58 4.74 31.46
C GLU A 112 -8.25 5.03 30.11
N ILE A 113 -8.38 4.01 29.26
CA ILE A 113 -9.11 4.13 27.98
C ILE A 113 -10.58 4.47 28.26
N ALA A 114 -11.24 3.72 29.15
CA ALA A 114 -12.64 3.98 29.51
C ALA A 114 -12.83 5.39 30.09
N TYR A 115 -11.91 5.83 30.95
CA TYR A 115 -11.91 7.19 31.50
C TYR A 115 -11.74 8.25 30.39
N LEU A 116 -10.82 8.06 29.45
CA LEU A 116 -10.61 9.01 28.35
C LEU A 116 -11.83 9.09 27.42
N VAL A 117 -12.41 7.95 27.05
CA VAL A 117 -13.60 7.90 26.18
C VAL A 117 -14.80 8.58 26.86
N GLN A 118 -14.97 8.42 28.17
CA GLN A 118 -16.08 9.04 28.90
C GLN A 118 -15.91 10.56 29.03
N ASN A 119 -14.68 11.04 29.28
CA ASN A 119 -14.43 12.45 29.57
C ASN A 119 -14.09 13.29 28.33
N ASN A 120 -13.60 12.66 27.27
CA ASN A 120 -13.32 13.31 26.00
C ASN A 120 -13.67 12.37 24.83
N PRO A 121 -14.98 12.15 24.59
CA PRO A 121 -15.42 11.23 23.56
C PRO A 121 -14.95 11.74 22.18
N PRO A 122 -14.36 10.86 21.35
CA PRO A 122 -13.93 11.21 20.01
C PRO A 122 -15.14 11.50 19.11
N ASP A 123 -14.94 12.32 18.08
CA ASP A 123 -16.02 12.90 17.27
C ASP A 123 -16.92 11.87 16.56
N PHE A 124 -16.46 10.64 16.37
CA PHE A 124 -17.26 9.56 15.76
C PHE A 124 -18.22 8.86 16.74
N ILE A 125 -18.10 9.11 18.05
CA ILE A 125 -18.99 8.58 19.11
C ILE A 125 -19.87 9.70 19.70
N ARG A 126 -19.57 10.98 19.42
CA ARG A 126 -20.44 12.11 19.78
C ARG A 126 -21.75 12.07 19.02
#